data_AF-A0A9Q1FXH6-F1
#
_entry.id   AF-A0A9Q1FXH6-F1
#
_cell.length_a   1.000
_cell.length_b   1.000
_cell.length_c   1.000
_cell.angle_alpha   90.00
_cell.angle_beta   90.00
_cell.angle_gamma   90.00
#
_symmetry.space_group_name_H-M   'P 1'
#
loop_
_entity.id
_entity.type
_entity.pdbx_description
1 polymer ?
#
loop_
_entity_poly.entity_id
_entity_poly.type
_entity_poly.pdbx_seq_one_letter_code
_entity_poly.pdbx_strand_id
1 'polypeptide(L)'
;MVIYTGATTSIKSVEGLGVSGSVVMTLLAPHLGKGHVLYVDNWYSSPMLFQHLLHQGTGACGTVRLNRRGMPTFPKKIKRGEVTFRENGTQLAVKWQDKRDVNFLTTVHPSSMAQSGRLDHFTGEPKVKPACVLDYNKKMGAVDRADMITSFVDCARKSTKWYKKLFFHLLDTAVLNAYTVHRKLSEERMPYKDFRLKLVKELIQDHPLPRQSTGGRPCVNTPLRLTGRHFPSFVPPTEAQGQSTRRHCRGREKRETEKGEKTNVLHVFLM
;
A
#
# COMPACT_ATOMS: atom_id res chain seq x y z
N MET A 1 -8.23 -13.23 -6.99
CA MET A 1 -7.14 -12.46 -7.62
C MET A 1 -6.94 -13.00 -9.03
N VAL A 2 -6.68 -12.13 -10.01
CA VAL A 2 -6.31 -12.53 -11.38
C VAL A 2 -4.84 -12.14 -11.60
N ILE A 3 -4.04 -13.06 -12.13
CA ILE A 3 -2.64 -12.80 -12.47
C ILE A 3 -2.59 -12.44 -13.96
N TYR A 4 -2.08 -11.25 -14.27
CA TYR A 4 -1.88 -10.82 -15.64
C TYR A 4 -0.67 -11.55 -16.25
N THR A 5 -0.89 -12.33 -17.30
CA THR A 5 0.14 -13.10 -18.02
C THR A 5 0.26 -12.66 -19.48
N GLY A 6 -0.21 -11.46 -19.82
CA GLY A 6 -0.26 -10.96 -21.19
C GLY A 6 -1.43 -11.57 -21.97
N ALA A 7 -1.19 -11.99 -23.21
CA ALA A 7 -2.22 -12.51 -24.11
C ALA A 7 -2.92 -13.79 -23.58
N THR A 8 -2.27 -14.55 -22.70
CA THR A 8 -2.78 -15.80 -22.13
C THR A 8 -3.49 -15.61 -20.79
N THR A 9 -3.82 -14.37 -20.41
CA THR A 9 -4.46 -14.08 -19.12
C THR A 9 -5.81 -14.81 -19.03
N SER A 10 -5.97 -15.66 -18.02
CA SER A 10 -7.22 -16.40 -17.79
C SER A 10 -8.31 -15.49 -17.22
N ILE A 11 -9.09 -14.87 -18.10
CA ILE A 11 -10.28 -14.07 -17.77
C ILE A 11 -11.50 -14.60 -18.52
N LYS A 12 -12.68 -14.50 -17.92
CA LYS A 12 -13.94 -14.79 -18.62
C LYS A 12 -14.25 -13.60 -19.52
N SER A 13 -14.12 -13.80 -20.84
CA SER A 13 -14.47 -12.77 -21.81
C SER A 13 -15.98 -12.52 -21.74
N VAL A 14 -16.35 -11.25 -21.56
CA VAL A 14 -17.74 -10.80 -21.63
C VAL A 14 -17.90 -9.97 -22.89
N GLU A 15 -18.78 -10.43 -23.77
CA GLU A 15 -19.01 -9.81 -25.08
C GLU A 15 -19.41 -8.33 -24.92
N GLY A 16 -18.85 -7.47 -25.79
CA GLY A 16 -19.13 -6.04 -25.80
C GLY A 16 -18.43 -5.19 -24.72
N LEU A 17 -17.84 -5.78 -23.67
CA LEU A 17 -17.17 -5.04 -22.59
C LEU A 17 -15.66 -4.85 -22.79
N GLY A 18 -15.06 -5.59 -23.72
CA GLY A 18 -13.63 -5.61 -23.96
C GLY A 18 -12.83 -6.22 -22.79
N VAL A 19 -11.50 -6.15 -22.87
CA VAL A 19 -10.61 -6.78 -21.89
C VAL A 19 -10.78 -6.18 -20.50
N SER A 20 -10.79 -4.85 -20.39
CA SER A 20 -10.86 -4.17 -19.09
C SER A 20 -12.18 -4.45 -18.36
N GLY A 21 -13.31 -4.46 -19.08
CA GLY A 21 -14.59 -4.83 -18.51
C GLY A 21 -14.67 -6.31 -18.15
N SER A 22 -14.13 -7.20 -18.98
CA SER A 22 -14.06 -8.64 -18.69
C SER A 22 -13.25 -8.95 -17.42
N VAL A 23 -12.17 -8.21 -17.16
CA VAL A 23 -11.40 -8.32 -15.91
C VAL A 23 -12.26 -7.92 -14.71
N VAL A 24 -12.97 -6.79 -14.80
CA VAL A 24 -13.88 -6.33 -13.73
C VAL A 24 -14.95 -7.38 -13.45
N MET A 25 -15.60 -7.88 -14.50
CA MET A 25 -16.64 -8.91 -14.38
C MET A 25 -16.12 -10.21 -13.76
N THR A 26 -14.92 -10.64 -14.16
CA THR A 26 -14.27 -11.83 -13.60
C THR A 26 -13.95 -11.65 -12.11
N LEU A 27 -13.43 -10.48 -11.71
CA LEU A 27 -13.09 -10.20 -10.32
C LEU A 27 -14.32 -10.00 -9.43
N LEU A 28 -15.39 -9.41 -9.96
CA LEU A 28 -16.59 -9.11 -9.21
C LEU A 28 -17.62 -10.23 -9.20
N ALA A 29 -17.47 -11.29 -9.99
CA ALA A 29 -18.43 -12.39 -10.08
C ALA A 29 -19.09 -12.82 -8.75
N PRO A 30 -18.36 -13.04 -7.63
CA PRO A 30 -18.97 -13.43 -6.35
C PRO A 30 -19.61 -12.28 -5.54
N HIS A 31 -19.48 -11.03 -6.01
CA HIS A 31 -19.89 -9.81 -5.32
C HIS A 31 -20.97 -8.99 -6.05
N LEU A 32 -21.37 -9.41 -7.27
CA LEU A 32 -22.44 -8.78 -8.05
C LEU A 32 -23.81 -8.97 -7.39
N GLY A 33 -24.71 -8.01 -7.59
CA GLY A 33 -26.11 -8.08 -7.10
C GLY A 33 -26.29 -7.93 -5.60
N LYS A 34 -25.23 -7.59 -4.85
CA LYS A 34 -25.26 -7.47 -3.38
C LYS A 34 -25.42 -6.02 -2.89
N GLY A 35 -25.82 -5.09 -3.75
CA GLY A 35 -25.95 -3.68 -3.42
C GLY A 35 -24.62 -2.95 -3.20
N HIS A 36 -23.51 -3.52 -3.69
CA HIS A 36 -22.20 -2.89 -3.60
C HIS A 36 -22.02 -1.78 -4.64
N VAL A 37 -21.11 -0.85 -4.34
CA VAL A 37 -20.66 0.18 -5.27
C VAL A 37 -19.18 -0.03 -5.59
N LEU A 38 -18.89 -0.20 -6.87
CA LEU A 38 -17.54 -0.33 -7.40
C LEU A 38 -16.89 1.04 -7.60
N TYR A 39 -15.68 1.22 -7.08
CA TYR A 39 -14.83 2.38 -7.36
C TYR A 39 -13.61 1.95 -8.16
N VAL A 40 -13.41 2.52 -9.36
CA VAL A 40 -12.38 2.08 -10.32
C VAL A 40 -11.68 3.24 -11.03
N ASP A 41 -10.43 3.00 -11.43
CA ASP A 41 -9.66 3.93 -12.25
C ASP A 41 -10.01 3.85 -13.75
N ASN A 42 -9.53 4.83 -14.51
CA ASN A 42 -9.82 5.11 -15.91
C ASN A 42 -9.55 3.96 -16.90
N TRP A 43 -8.67 3.03 -16.55
CA TRP A 43 -8.40 1.87 -17.41
C TRP A 43 -9.56 0.87 -17.39
N TYR A 44 -10.26 0.78 -16.27
CA TYR A 44 -11.35 -0.18 -16.06
C TYR A 44 -12.72 0.41 -16.36
N SER A 45 -12.87 1.73 -16.42
CA SER A 45 -14.18 2.38 -16.63
C SER A 45 -14.57 2.51 -18.12
N SER A 46 -15.86 2.29 -18.38
CA SER A 46 -16.51 2.58 -19.66
C SER A 46 -18.03 2.73 -19.47
N PRO A 47 -18.70 3.52 -20.34
CA PRO A 47 -20.16 3.62 -20.38
C PRO A 47 -20.87 2.26 -20.42
N MET A 48 -20.42 1.37 -21.30
CA MET A 48 -21.01 0.03 -21.45
C MET A 48 -20.87 -0.82 -20.19
N LEU A 49 -19.69 -0.80 -19.54
CA LEU A 49 -19.47 -1.56 -18.32
C LEU A 49 -20.37 -1.06 -17.18
N PHE A 50 -20.51 0.25 -17.03
CA PHE A 50 -21.25 0.83 -15.91
C PHE A 50 -22.76 0.53 -16.04
N GLN A 51 -23.30 0.60 -17.25
CA GLN A 51 -24.67 0.14 -17.53
C GLN A 51 -24.84 -1.36 -17.24
N HIS A 52 -23.88 -2.19 -17.67
CA HIS A 52 -23.93 -3.63 -17.42
C HIS A 52 -23.90 -3.96 -15.92
N LEU A 53 -23.03 -3.30 -15.14
CA LEU A 53 -22.97 -3.46 -13.68
C LEU A 53 -24.27 -3.01 -13.02
N LEU A 54 -24.86 -1.91 -13.46
CA LEU A 54 -26.13 -1.41 -12.95
C LEU A 54 -27.27 -2.40 -13.19
N HIS A 55 -27.35 -2.98 -14.38
CA HIS A 55 -28.33 -4.04 -14.70
C HIS A 55 -28.16 -5.29 -13.83
N GLN A 56 -26.95 -5.54 -13.32
CA GLN A 56 -26.66 -6.60 -12.36
C GLN A 56 -26.73 -6.13 -10.90
N GLY A 57 -27.40 -5.02 -10.62
CA GLY A 57 -27.62 -4.51 -9.26
C GLY A 57 -26.34 -4.05 -8.55
N THR A 58 -25.33 -3.63 -9.31
CA THR A 58 -24.05 -3.15 -8.78
C THR A 58 -23.80 -1.72 -9.24
N GLY A 59 -23.71 -0.80 -8.29
CA GLY A 59 -23.37 0.59 -8.58
C GLY A 59 -21.90 0.73 -8.99
N ALA A 60 -21.57 1.78 -9.74
CA ALA A 60 -20.19 2.04 -10.14
C ALA A 60 -19.89 3.55 -10.18
N CYS A 61 -18.66 3.92 -9.83
CA CYS A 61 -18.11 5.27 -9.89
C CYS A 61 -16.63 5.19 -10.26
N GLY A 62 -16.16 6.05 -11.16
CA GLY A 62 -14.75 6.04 -11.54
C GLY A 62 -14.33 7.20 -12.41
N THR A 63 -13.02 7.45 -12.46
CA THR A 63 -12.46 8.32 -13.49
C THR A 63 -12.64 7.65 -14.85
N VAL A 64 -12.80 8.40 -15.93
CA VAL A 64 -13.00 7.86 -17.29
C VAL A 64 -12.23 8.65 -18.33
N ARG A 65 -11.80 7.98 -19.40
CA ARG A 65 -11.20 8.66 -20.55
C ARG A 65 -12.30 9.11 -21.51
N LEU A 66 -12.25 10.36 -21.98
CA LEU A 66 -13.26 10.91 -22.90
C LEU A 66 -13.35 10.19 -24.24
N ASN A 67 -12.26 9.53 -24.67
CA ASN A 67 -12.23 8.76 -25.91
C ASN A 67 -12.81 7.34 -25.79
N ARG A 68 -13.41 6.97 -24.63
CA ARG A 68 -14.13 5.70 -24.50
C ARG A 68 -15.41 5.74 -25.35
N ARG A 69 -15.71 4.63 -26.01
CA ARG A 69 -16.95 4.45 -26.78
C ARG A 69 -18.16 4.71 -25.88
N GLY A 70 -19.12 5.49 -26.37
CA GLY A 70 -20.35 5.84 -25.67
C GLY A 70 -20.24 7.04 -24.72
N MET A 71 -19.08 7.71 -24.64
CA MET A 71 -18.96 8.95 -23.87
C MET A 71 -19.69 10.10 -24.59
N PRO A 72 -20.42 10.96 -23.86
CA PRO A 72 -21.04 12.14 -24.45
C PRO A 72 -19.99 13.19 -24.81
N THR A 73 -20.37 14.10 -25.70
CA THR A 73 -19.53 15.25 -26.05
C THR A 73 -19.56 16.29 -24.94
N PHE A 74 -18.37 16.79 -24.61
CA PHE A 74 -18.19 17.87 -23.63
C PHE A 74 -17.53 19.08 -24.28
N PRO A 75 -17.73 20.28 -23.71
CA PRO A 75 -16.98 21.46 -24.12
C PRO A 75 -15.47 21.22 -24.02
N LYS A 76 -14.72 21.67 -25.03
CA LYS A 76 -13.25 21.49 -25.07
C LYS A 76 -12.57 22.23 -23.92
N LYS A 77 -13.03 23.45 -23.62
CA LYS A 77 -12.51 24.28 -22.53
C LYS A 77 -13.66 24.66 -21.60
N ILE A 78 -13.42 24.53 -20.31
CA ILE A 78 -14.27 25.03 -19.23
C ILE A 78 -13.36 25.77 -18.25
N LYS A 79 -13.87 26.74 -17.48
CA LYS A 79 -13.05 27.50 -16.52
C LYS A 79 -12.71 26.64 -15.31
N ARG A 80 -11.64 27.00 -14.61
CA ARG A 80 -11.28 26.34 -13.34
C ARG A 80 -12.41 26.50 -12.33
N GLY A 81 -12.82 25.39 -11.73
CA GLY A 81 -13.96 25.29 -10.82
C GLY A 81 -15.28 24.90 -11.52
N GLU A 82 -15.40 25.11 -12.83
CA GLU A 82 -16.62 24.76 -13.57
C GLU A 82 -16.76 23.25 -13.74
N VAL A 83 -18.02 22.82 -13.77
CA VAL A 83 -18.44 21.43 -13.98
C VAL A 83 -19.49 21.39 -15.08
N THR A 84 -19.42 20.36 -15.91
CA THR A 84 -20.45 20.03 -16.91
C THR A 84 -20.95 18.62 -16.66
N PHE A 85 -22.27 18.49 -16.56
CA PHE A 85 -22.97 17.23 -16.39
C PHE A 85 -23.64 16.80 -17.70
N ARG A 86 -23.63 15.48 -17.95
CA ARG A 86 -24.37 14.82 -19.02
C ARG A 86 -24.94 13.53 -18.46
N GLU A 87 -26.25 13.37 -18.52
CA GLU A 87 -26.95 12.22 -17.97
C GLU A 87 -27.87 11.61 -19.02
N ASN A 88 -28.05 10.30 -18.97
CA ASN A 88 -28.94 9.55 -19.86
C ASN A 88 -29.99 8.72 -19.09
N GLY A 89 -30.30 9.12 -17.85
CA GLY A 89 -31.25 8.46 -16.94
C GLY A 89 -30.68 7.25 -16.18
N THR A 90 -29.60 6.63 -16.66
CA THR A 90 -28.99 5.45 -16.01
C THR A 90 -27.61 5.74 -15.43
N GLN A 91 -26.87 6.64 -16.07
CA GLN A 91 -25.54 7.04 -15.63
C GLN A 91 -25.29 8.51 -15.91
N LEU A 92 -24.46 9.09 -15.05
CA LEU A 92 -24.00 10.46 -15.10
C LEU A 92 -22.53 10.49 -15.53
N ALA A 93 -22.26 11.22 -16.59
CA ALA A 93 -20.92 11.62 -17.00
C ALA A 93 -20.65 13.05 -16.52
N VAL A 94 -19.49 13.26 -15.92
CA VAL A 94 -19.09 14.55 -15.32
C VAL A 94 -17.76 14.97 -15.92
N LYS A 95 -17.68 16.19 -16.43
CA LYS A 95 -16.42 16.86 -16.73
C LYS A 95 -16.21 18.00 -15.75
N TRP A 96 -15.10 17.99 -15.02
CA TRP A 96 -14.77 19.00 -14.02
C TRP A 96 -13.32 19.49 -14.20
N GLN A 97 -13.13 20.81 -14.18
CA GLN A 97 -11.81 21.42 -14.32
C GLN A 97 -11.32 21.91 -12.97
N ASP A 98 -10.33 21.22 -12.40
CA ASP A 98 -9.55 21.72 -11.26
C ASP A 98 -8.22 22.29 -11.81
N LYS A 99 -7.07 21.77 -11.37
CA LYS A 99 -5.76 22.05 -11.99
C LYS A 99 -5.64 21.45 -13.40
N ARG A 100 -6.35 20.36 -13.65
CA ARG A 100 -6.44 19.65 -14.93
C ARG A 100 -7.88 19.21 -15.14
N ASP A 101 -8.23 18.93 -16.39
CA ASP A 101 -9.50 18.28 -16.74
C ASP A 101 -9.57 16.91 -16.07
N VAL A 102 -10.65 16.67 -15.32
CA VAL A 102 -10.97 15.37 -14.73
C VAL A 102 -12.36 14.96 -15.18
N ASN A 103 -12.46 13.74 -15.70
CA ASN A 103 -13.72 13.19 -16.18
C ASN A 103 -14.10 12.00 -15.33
N PHE A 104 -15.37 11.94 -14.95
CA PHE A 104 -15.95 10.88 -14.16
C PHE A 104 -17.16 10.28 -14.85
N LEU A 105 -17.39 9.01 -14.53
CA LEU A 105 -18.60 8.29 -14.85
C LEU A 105 -19.14 7.71 -13.54
N THR A 106 -20.46 7.73 -13.36
CA THR A 106 -21.10 7.21 -12.16
C THR A 106 -22.54 6.78 -12.42
N THR A 107 -23.00 5.71 -11.77
CA THR A 107 -24.41 5.26 -11.77
C THR A 107 -25.13 5.53 -10.45
N VAL A 108 -24.43 6.04 -9.43
CA VAL A 108 -24.97 6.13 -8.05
C VAL A 108 -25.07 7.55 -7.49
N HIS A 109 -24.51 8.55 -8.18
CA HIS A 109 -24.43 9.92 -7.66
C HIS A 109 -25.30 10.85 -8.52
N PRO A 110 -26.02 11.81 -7.92
CA PRO A 110 -26.75 12.84 -8.65
C PRO A 110 -25.80 13.91 -9.21
N SER A 111 -26.32 14.76 -10.10
CA SER A 111 -25.63 15.94 -10.64
C SER A 111 -25.53 17.07 -9.60
N SER A 112 -24.83 16.80 -8.50
CA SER A 112 -24.70 17.73 -7.38
C SER A 112 -23.25 18.11 -7.08
N MET A 113 -23.11 19.29 -6.49
CA MET A 113 -21.86 19.84 -5.98
C MET A 113 -21.91 19.80 -4.45
N ALA A 114 -20.78 19.46 -3.83
CA ALA A 114 -20.65 19.34 -2.38
C ALA A 114 -19.38 20.01 -1.89
N GLN A 115 -19.42 20.56 -0.67
CA GLN A 115 -18.26 21.16 -0.04
C GLN A 115 -17.26 20.07 0.35
N SER A 116 -15.99 20.29 0.04
CA SER A 116 -14.92 19.32 0.33
C SER A 116 -14.42 19.35 1.78
N GLY A 117 -14.95 20.24 2.62
CA GLY A 117 -14.48 20.47 3.99
C GLY A 117 -13.08 21.11 4.08
N ARG A 118 -12.53 21.57 2.96
CA ARG A 118 -11.27 22.31 2.88
C ARG A 118 -11.52 23.71 2.37
N LEU A 119 -10.84 24.70 2.94
CA LEU A 119 -10.84 26.06 2.44
C LEU A 119 -9.81 26.18 1.32
N ASP A 120 -10.09 27.02 0.33
CA ASP A 120 -9.08 27.46 -0.60
C ASP A 120 -8.08 28.37 0.13
N HIS A 121 -6.80 28.07 0.00
CA HIS A 121 -5.74 28.83 0.67
C HIS A 121 -5.62 30.26 0.11
N PHE A 122 -6.09 30.51 -1.11
CA PHE A 122 -6.00 31.83 -1.73
C PHE A 122 -7.23 32.70 -1.45
N THR A 123 -8.44 32.13 -1.55
CA THR A 123 -9.68 32.89 -1.38
C THR A 123 -10.29 32.79 0.02
N GLY A 124 -9.85 31.81 0.83
CA GLY A 124 -10.44 31.54 2.14
C GLY A 124 -11.84 30.91 2.07
N GLU A 125 -12.37 30.64 0.88
CA GLU A 125 -13.71 30.11 0.68
C GLU A 125 -13.74 28.57 0.71
N PRO A 126 -14.88 27.94 1.07
CA PRO A 126 -15.04 26.49 1.02
C PRO A 126 -14.85 25.95 -0.40
N LYS A 127 -13.88 25.05 -0.58
CA LYS A 127 -13.65 24.41 -1.89
C LYS A 127 -14.78 23.44 -2.20
N VAL A 128 -15.56 23.77 -3.23
CA VAL A 128 -16.67 22.94 -3.73
C VAL A 128 -16.17 21.99 -4.83
N LYS A 129 -16.65 20.75 -4.82
CA LYS A 129 -16.34 19.71 -5.82
C LYS A 129 -17.59 18.90 -6.16
N PRO A 130 -17.65 18.23 -7.32
CA PRO A 130 -18.75 17.32 -7.59
C PRO A 130 -18.83 16.21 -6.54
N ALA A 131 -20.03 15.84 -6.10
CA ALA A 131 -20.23 14.86 -5.02
C ALA A 131 -19.52 13.52 -5.32
N CYS A 132 -19.63 13.03 -6.56
CA CYS A 132 -18.95 11.81 -7.00
C CYS A 132 -17.43 11.86 -6.84
N VAL A 133 -16.81 13.03 -6.97
CA VAL A 133 -15.36 13.21 -6.82
C VAL A 133 -14.96 13.11 -5.35
N LEU A 134 -15.78 13.61 -4.43
CA LEU A 134 -15.51 13.50 -2.99
C LEU A 134 -15.57 12.04 -2.54
N ASP A 135 -16.63 11.34 -2.91
CA ASP A 135 -16.81 9.94 -2.55
C ASP A 135 -15.76 9.04 -3.20
N TYR A 136 -15.44 9.30 -4.47
CA TYR A 136 -14.32 8.61 -5.14
C TYR A 136 -13.02 8.78 -4.37
N ASN A 137 -12.62 10.00 -4.03
CA ASN A 137 -11.37 10.23 -3.30
C ASN A 137 -11.34 9.58 -1.90
N LYS A 138 -12.51 9.45 -1.25
CA LYS A 138 -12.64 8.78 0.05
C LYS A 138 -12.51 7.27 -0.04
N LYS A 139 -13.03 6.66 -1.11
CA LYS A 139 -13.12 5.20 -1.29
C LYS A 139 -11.93 4.63 -2.06
N MET A 140 -11.37 5.41 -2.97
CA MET A 140 -10.15 5.05 -3.69
C MET A 140 -8.93 5.02 -2.77
N GLY A 141 -7.85 4.40 -3.26
CA GLY A 141 -6.62 4.23 -2.51
C GLY A 141 -6.69 3.14 -1.44
N ALA A 142 -7.75 2.34 -1.37
CA ALA A 142 -7.75 1.14 -0.53
C ALA A 142 -6.65 0.16 -0.96
N VAL A 143 -6.51 -0.06 -2.27
CA VAL A 143 -5.45 -0.89 -2.86
C VAL A 143 -4.08 -0.25 -2.64
N ASP A 144 -3.91 1.03 -2.99
CA ASP A 144 -2.64 1.74 -2.81
C ASP A 144 -2.17 1.76 -1.34
N ARG A 145 -3.10 1.85 -0.38
CA ARG A 145 -2.77 1.76 1.05
C ARG A 145 -2.31 0.36 1.45
N ALA A 146 -2.93 -0.69 0.91
CA ALA A 146 -2.50 -2.07 1.17
C ALA A 146 -1.08 -2.31 0.59
N ASP A 147 -0.84 -1.82 -0.63
CA ASP A 147 0.47 -1.89 -1.27
C ASP A 147 1.53 -1.09 -0.50
N MET A 148 1.18 0.12 -0.05
CA MET A 148 2.04 0.95 0.79
C MET A 148 2.40 0.24 2.11
N ILE A 149 1.41 -0.29 2.84
CA ILE A 149 1.65 -1.03 4.10
C ILE A 149 2.57 -2.24 3.84
N THR A 150 2.32 -2.97 2.75
CA THR A 150 3.11 -4.15 2.38
C THR A 150 4.54 -3.78 2.01
N SER A 151 4.75 -2.69 1.27
CA SER A 151 6.08 -2.25 0.82
C SER A 151 7.05 -1.93 1.96
N PHE A 152 6.56 -1.46 3.12
CA PHE A 152 7.41 -1.18 4.28
C PHE A 152 8.00 -2.45 4.92
N VAL A 153 7.39 -3.60 4.67
CA VAL A 153 7.75 -4.86 5.31
C VAL A 153 7.96 -6.00 4.30
N ASP A 154 8.13 -5.68 3.01
CA ASP A 154 8.18 -6.65 1.91
C ASP A 154 9.15 -7.82 2.19
N CYS A 155 8.65 -9.06 2.06
CA CYS A 155 9.46 -10.27 2.17
C CYS A 155 10.35 -10.50 0.94
N ALA A 156 10.02 -9.89 -0.20
CA ALA A 156 10.64 -10.20 -1.47
C ALA A 156 12.15 -9.91 -1.45
N ARG A 157 12.92 -10.93 -1.85
CA ARG A 157 14.37 -10.82 -2.05
C ARG A 157 14.68 -10.78 -3.54
N LYS A 158 15.82 -10.18 -3.91
CA LYS A 158 16.33 -10.21 -5.29
C LYS A 158 16.40 -11.66 -5.76
N SER A 159 15.68 -11.97 -6.83
CA SER A 159 15.67 -13.30 -7.44
C SER A 159 15.41 -13.19 -8.93
N THR A 160 16.05 -14.08 -9.70
CA THR A 160 15.81 -14.22 -11.14
C THR A 160 14.52 -14.98 -11.46
N LYS A 161 13.97 -15.71 -10.48
CA LYS A 161 12.76 -16.55 -10.66
C LYS A 161 11.50 -15.76 -10.29
N TRP A 162 10.72 -15.35 -11.28
CA TRP A 162 9.54 -14.47 -11.10
C TRP A 162 8.47 -15.05 -10.17
N TYR A 163 8.24 -16.37 -10.19
CA TYR A 163 7.21 -17.01 -9.35
C TYR A 163 7.49 -16.87 -7.86
N LYS A 164 8.75 -16.69 -7.44
CA LYS A 164 9.10 -16.42 -6.04
C LYS A 164 8.55 -15.05 -5.60
N LYS A 165 8.60 -14.05 -6.49
CA LYS A 165 8.03 -12.73 -6.23
C LYS A 165 6.51 -12.82 -6.04
N LEU A 166 5.84 -13.62 -6.87
CA LEU A 166 4.41 -13.89 -6.72
C LEU A 166 4.10 -14.59 -5.38
N PHE A 167 4.86 -15.61 -5.01
CA PHE A 167 4.68 -16.30 -3.72
C PHE A 167 4.81 -15.34 -2.53
N PHE A 168 5.87 -14.53 -2.48
CA PHE A 168 6.05 -13.56 -1.39
C PHE A 168 4.95 -12.50 -1.35
N HIS A 169 4.48 -12.03 -2.51
CA HIS A 169 3.36 -11.11 -2.56
C HIS A 169 2.06 -11.73 -2.01
N LEU A 170 1.77 -12.99 -2.35
CA LEU A 170 0.61 -13.72 -1.82
C LEU A 170 0.73 -13.93 -0.31
N LEU A 171 1.93 -14.25 0.18
CA LEU A 171 2.21 -14.40 1.61
C LEU A 171 2.00 -13.09 2.36
N ASP A 172 2.56 -11.98 1.88
CA ASP A 172 2.39 -10.68 2.52
C ASP A 172 0.92 -10.22 2.47
N THR A 173 0.19 -10.52 1.40
CA THR A 173 -1.27 -10.28 1.31
C THR A 173 -2.03 -11.10 2.35
N ALA A 174 -1.67 -12.38 2.54
CA ALA A 174 -2.29 -13.23 3.55
C ALA A 174 -2.05 -12.71 4.98
N VAL A 175 -0.83 -12.28 5.28
CA VAL A 175 -0.49 -11.68 6.58
C VAL A 175 -1.26 -10.37 6.83
N LEU A 176 -1.39 -9.52 5.79
CA LEU A 176 -2.16 -8.29 5.89
C LEU A 176 -3.66 -8.56 6.10
N ASN A 177 -4.22 -9.59 5.44
CA ASN A 177 -5.60 -10.01 5.64
C ASN A 177 -5.81 -10.55 7.07
N ALA A 178 -4.91 -11.38 7.57
CA ALA A 178 -4.95 -11.87 8.95
C ALA A 178 -4.90 -10.73 9.97
N TYR A 179 -4.02 -9.74 9.75
CA TYR A 179 -3.97 -8.53 10.57
C TYR A 179 -5.27 -7.72 10.52
N THR A 180 -5.89 -7.61 9.35
CA THR A 180 -7.17 -6.91 9.19
C THR A 180 -8.29 -7.59 9.97
N VAL A 181 -8.30 -8.93 10.00
CA VAL A 181 -9.24 -9.72 10.81
C VAL A 181 -8.95 -9.54 12.30
N HIS A 182 -7.69 -9.68 12.72
CA HIS A 182 -7.27 -9.47 14.11
C HIS A 182 -7.70 -8.08 14.62
N ARG A 183 -7.49 -7.03 13.84
CA ARG A 183 -7.92 -5.66 14.19
C ARG A 183 -9.43 -5.47 14.33
N LYS A 184 -10.23 -6.32 13.69
CA LYS A 184 -11.70 -6.27 13.79
C LYS A 184 -12.22 -7.04 15.00
N LEU A 185 -11.51 -8.07 15.44
CA LEU A 185 -11.93 -8.96 16.53
C LEU A 185 -11.31 -8.56 17.87
N SER A 186 -10.09 -8.05 17.88
CA SER A 186 -9.39 -7.64 19.10
C SER A 186 -9.66 -6.18 19.44
N GLU A 187 -9.91 -5.91 20.71
CA GLU A 187 -10.06 -4.55 21.24
C GLU A 187 -8.70 -3.81 21.31
N GLU A 188 -7.61 -4.57 21.48
CA GLU A 188 -6.26 -4.03 21.54
C GLU A 188 -5.76 -3.57 20.16
N ARG A 189 -5.39 -2.30 20.08
CA ARG A 189 -4.78 -1.71 18.89
C ARG A 189 -3.30 -2.08 18.79
N MET A 190 -3.00 -3.18 18.14
CA MET A 190 -1.63 -3.58 17.81
C MET A 190 -1.17 -2.98 16.46
N PRO A 191 0.00 -2.33 16.36
CA PRO A 191 0.59 -1.93 15.08
C PRO A 191 0.97 -3.13 14.20
N TYR A 192 0.92 -2.96 12.87
CA TYR A 192 1.17 -4.05 11.92
C TYR A 192 2.54 -4.72 12.09
N LYS A 193 3.58 -3.93 12.37
CA LYS A 193 4.95 -4.44 12.61
C LYS A 193 5.01 -5.40 13.80
N ASP A 194 4.27 -5.09 14.86
CA ASP A 194 4.31 -5.83 16.12
C ASP A 194 3.49 -7.12 15.99
N PHE A 195 2.35 -7.03 15.29
CA PHE A 195 1.56 -8.19 14.89
C PHE A 195 2.41 -9.18 14.08
N ARG A 196 3.15 -8.68 13.09
CA ARG A 196 4.00 -9.52 12.25
C ARG A 196 5.16 -10.14 13.05
N LEU A 197 5.78 -9.38 13.94
CA LEU A 197 6.85 -9.90 14.81
C LEU A 197 6.33 -11.00 15.74
N LYS A 198 5.12 -10.83 16.28
CA LYS A 198 4.45 -11.84 17.11
C LYS A 198 4.18 -13.11 16.29
N LEU A 199 3.59 -12.96 15.11
CA LEU A 199 3.34 -14.07 14.19
C LEU A 199 4.62 -14.86 13.84
N VAL A 200 5.73 -14.16 13.56
CA VAL A 200 7.02 -14.82 13.29
C VAL A 200 7.53 -15.61 14.50
N LYS A 201 7.39 -15.06 15.71
CA LYS A 201 7.82 -15.75 16.94
C LYS A 201 7.02 -17.03 17.17
N GLU A 202 5.69 -16.96 17.02
CA GLU A 202 4.79 -18.11 17.17
C GLU A 202 5.11 -19.20 16.14
N LEU A 203 5.28 -18.84 14.86
CA LEU A 203 5.64 -19.80 13.80
C LEU A 203 6.99 -20.51 14.05
N ILE A 204 7.98 -19.81 14.63
CA ILE A 204 9.27 -20.42 14.98
C ILE A 204 9.15 -21.36 16.17
N GLN A 205 8.28 -21.04 17.13
CA GLN A 205 8.03 -21.90 18.30
C GLN A 205 7.30 -23.19 17.92
N ASP A 206 6.31 -23.09 17.03
CA ASP A 206 5.52 -24.25 16.57
C ASP A 206 6.29 -25.15 15.59
N HIS A 207 7.22 -24.56 14.82
CA HIS A 207 8.08 -25.28 13.88
C HIS A 207 9.55 -25.06 14.22
N PRO A 208 10.05 -25.66 15.33
CA PRO A 208 11.44 -25.54 15.70
C PRO A 208 12.31 -26.11 14.57
N LEU A 209 13.15 -25.25 14.00
CA LEU A 209 14.11 -25.69 12.98
C LEU A 209 15.07 -26.70 13.63
N PRO A 210 15.35 -27.85 12.99
CA PRO A 210 16.34 -28.78 13.49
C PRO A 210 17.65 -28.01 13.64
N ARG A 211 18.14 -27.96 14.88
CA ARG A 211 19.41 -27.32 15.21
C ARG A 211 20.47 -28.13 14.47
N GLN A 212 20.97 -27.61 13.34
CA GLN A 212 22.16 -28.17 12.74
C GLN A 212 23.25 -28.03 13.80
N SER A 213 23.66 -29.15 14.38
CA SER A 213 24.87 -29.22 15.19
C SER A 213 26.02 -28.95 14.22
N THR A 214 26.31 -27.68 13.96
CA THR A 214 27.63 -27.31 13.49
C THR A 214 28.54 -27.60 14.67
N GLY A 215 29.21 -28.75 14.63
CA GLY A 215 30.22 -29.15 15.59
C GLY A 215 31.19 -27.98 15.80
N GLY A 216 30.98 -27.28 16.92
CA GLY A 216 31.51 -25.96 17.15
C GLY A 216 31.08 -25.48 18.52
N ARG A 217 31.98 -24.75 19.19
CA ARG A 217 31.86 -24.35 20.60
C ARG A 217 30.52 -23.63 20.87
N PRO A 218 29.82 -23.90 22.00
CA PRO A 218 28.51 -23.33 22.29
C PRO A 218 28.53 -21.81 22.17
N CYS A 219 27.68 -21.30 21.30
CA CYS A 219 27.42 -19.89 21.11
C CYS A 219 26.55 -19.38 22.26
N VAL A 220 27.16 -18.71 23.25
CA VAL A 220 26.44 -17.95 24.29
C VAL A 220 25.96 -16.63 23.67
N ASN A 221 25.03 -16.69 22.72
CA ASN A 221 24.41 -15.48 22.16
C ASN A 221 22.90 -15.51 22.37
N THR A 222 22.51 -15.03 23.54
CA THR A 222 21.16 -14.53 23.82
C THR A 222 20.88 -13.34 22.87
N PRO A 223 19.68 -13.21 22.26
CA PRO A 223 19.35 -12.15 21.30
C PRO A 223 19.43 -10.71 21.86
N LEU A 224 19.69 -10.54 23.16
CA LEU A 224 19.89 -9.26 23.83
C LEU A 224 21.25 -8.59 23.54
N ARG A 225 22.20 -9.25 22.87
CA ARG A 225 23.52 -8.65 22.56
C ARG A 225 23.45 -7.38 21.68
N LEU A 226 22.34 -7.19 20.96
CA LEU A 226 22.16 -6.06 20.03
C LEU A 226 21.65 -4.77 20.70
N THR A 227 21.40 -4.76 22.02
CA THR A 227 20.88 -3.57 22.74
C THR A 227 21.96 -2.73 23.43
N GLY A 228 23.22 -3.16 23.43
CA GLY A 228 24.33 -2.40 24.01
C GLY A 228 24.91 -1.33 23.07
N ARG A 229 25.45 -0.23 23.62
CA ARG A 229 26.22 0.76 22.86
C ARG A 229 27.55 0.13 22.38
N HIS A 230 27.73 -0.01 21.07
CA HIS A 230 28.96 -0.53 20.45
C HIS A 230 29.85 0.62 20.00
N PHE A 231 31.15 0.56 20.30
CA PHE A 231 32.13 1.51 19.77
C PHE A 231 33.19 0.77 18.94
N PRO A 232 33.69 1.36 17.83
CA PRO A 232 34.80 0.79 17.07
C PRO A 232 36.06 0.77 17.94
N SER A 233 36.68 -0.40 18.11
CA SER A 233 37.97 -0.54 18.76
C SER A 233 39.01 -1.10 17.78
N PHE A 234 40.24 -0.62 17.89
CA PHE A 234 41.35 -1.07 17.06
C PHE A 234 41.81 -2.46 17.47
N VAL A 235 41.99 -3.34 16.50
CA VAL A 235 42.64 -4.64 16.72
C VAL A 235 44.16 -4.38 16.73
N PRO A 236 44.90 -4.85 17.75
CA PRO A 236 46.36 -4.71 17.76
C PRO A 236 46.98 -5.50 16.59
N PRO A 237 48.03 -4.98 15.95
CA PRO A 237 48.66 -5.63 14.81
C PRO A 237 49.27 -6.98 15.22
N THR A 238 49.14 -7.98 14.36
CA THR A 238 49.80 -9.28 14.49
C THR A 238 50.84 -9.40 13.39
N GLU A 239 51.97 -10.06 13.65
CA GLU A 239 53.15 -10.11 12.75
C GLU A 239 52.83 -10.55 11.30
N ALA A 240 51.77 -11.32 11.09
CA ALA A 240 51.32 -11.78 9.77
C ALA A 240 50.48 -10.76 8.96
N GLN A 241 50.07 -9.65 9.57
CA GLN A 241 49.31 -8.59 8.90
C GLN A 241 50.14 -7.32 8.92
N GLY A 242 50.55 -6.83 7.74
CA GLY A 242 51.15 -5.50 7.59
C GLY A 242 50.23 -4.39 8.11
N GLN A 243 50.59 -3.11 7.87
CA GLN A 243 49.99 -1.90 8.48
C GLN A 243 48.46 -1.67 8.34
N SER A 244 47.69 -2.62 7.77
CA SER A 244 46.24 -2.57 7.71
C SER A 244 45.60 -2.90 9.06
N THR A 245 45.18 -1.88 9.80
CA THR A 245 44.38 -2.04 11.03
C THR A 245 42.90 -2.22 10.68
N ARG A 246 42.32 -3.37 11.07
CA ARG A 246 40.86 -3.58 11.04
C ARG A 246 40.24 -3.15 12.37
N ARG A 247 39.07 -2.48 12.31
CA ARG A 247 38.29 -2.12 13.50
C ARG A 247 37.25 -3.20 13.77
N HIS A 248 37.08 -3.61 15.03
CA HIS A 248 35.99 -4.49 15.44
C HIS A 248 35.13 -3.79 16.50
N CYS A 249 33.82 -4.08 16.50
CA CYS A 249 32.89 -3.58 17.51
C CYS A 249 33.02 -4.43 18.77
N ARG A 250 33.41 -3.81 19.89
CA ARG A 250 33.53 -4.47 21.21
C ARG A 250 32.41 -3.98 22.12
N GLY A 251 31.68 -4.92 22.72
CA GLY A 251 30.69 -4.62 23.76
C GLY A 251 31.37 -4.34 25.09
N ARG A 252 30.86 -3.38 25.85
CA ARG A 252 31.41 -3.01 27.17
C ARG A 252 31.10 -4.11 28.18
N GLU A 253 32.09 -4.88 28.60
CA GLU A 253 32.03 -5.57 29.90
C GLU A 253 32.26 -4.52 30.99
N LYS A 254 31.40 -4.52 32.02
CA LYS A 254 31.62 -3.71 33.23
C LYS A 254 32.91 -4.18 33.87
N ARG A 255 33.99 -3.40 33.75
CA ARG A 255 35.11 -3.49 34.69
C ARG A 255 34.68 -2.80 35.97
N GLU A 256 34.70 -3.53 37.08
CA GLU A 256 34.81 -2.91 38.39
C GLU A 256 36.09 -2.09 38.39
N THR A 257 35.96 -0.77 38.53
CA THR A 257 37.11 0.11 38.75
C THR A 257 37.15 0.46 40.23
N GLU A 258 38.20 -0.04 40.86
CA GLU A 258 38.76 0.53 42.09
C GLU A 258 38.98 2.04 41.95
N LYS A 259 38.94 2.68 43.13
CA LYS A 259 39.01 4.11 43.42
C LYS A 259 40.09 4.87 42.63
N GLY A 260 39.76 6.08 42.17
CA GLY A 260 40.79 7.04 41.77
C GLY A 260 40.25 8.28 41.03
N GLU A 261 40.16 9.38 41.77
CA GLU A 261 40.22 10.80 41.36
C GLU A 261 39.20 11.41 40.37
N LYS A 262 38.62 12.51 40.86
CA LYS A 262 37.78 13.47 40.16
C LYS A 262 38.68 14.51 39.48
N THR A 263 38.42 14.81 38.21
CA THR A 263 38.66 16.16 37.67
C THR A 263 37.62 16.54 36.62
N ASN A 264 37.41 17.84 36.56
CA ASN A 264 36.24 18.57 36.10
C ASN A 264 36.36 19.06 34.64
N VAL A 265 35.20 19.17 33.96
CA VAL A 265 34.80 20.04 32.82
C VAL A 265 35.62 20.08 31.51
N LEU A 266 34.95 19.82 30.36
CA LEU A 266 34.55 20.88 29.40
C LEU A 266 33.61 20.33 28.32
N HIS A 267 32.47 21.00 28.12
CA HIS A 267 31.57 20.85 26.98
C HIS A 267 32.14 21.56 25.76
N VAL A 268 32.14 20.92 24.58
CA VAL A 268 32.10 21.62 23.28
C VAL A 268 31.25 20.80 22.29
N PHE A 269 30.22 21.47 21.76
CA PHE A 269 29.37 21.08 20.63
C PHE A 269 29.98 21.59 19.31
N LEU A 270 29.53 21.03 18.17
CA LEU A 270 29.73 21.40 16.74
C LEU A 270 30.49 20.30 15.96
N MET A 271 30.03 19.80 14.82
CA MET A 271 28.91 20.14 13.90
C MET A 271 27.95 18.97 13.71
#